data_AF-A0A2D8BAX6-F1
#
_entry.id   AF-A0A2D8BAX6-F1
#
_cell.length_a   1.000
_cell.length_b   1.000
_cell.length_c   1.000
_cell.angle_alpha   90.00
_cell.angle_beta   90.00
_cell.angle_gamma   90.00
#
_symmetry.space_group_name_H-M   'P 1'
#
loop_
_entity.id
_entity.type
_entity.pdbx_description
1 polymer ?
#
loop_
_entity_poly.entity_id
_entity_poly.type
_entity_poly.pdbx_seq_one_letter_code
_entity_poly.pdbx_strand_id
1 'polypeptide(L)'
;MKVPATAQQEAFRRAVGVRGGVSFEKLRAMRLQAERDAARGRHGPEAIVPQNDRDYRRQPADCDDRDRSVHPGQVEVCNFKDDNCDGSVDEGVTWTVWRDQDGDGFGDPDQRVLTCPVGEALANVALNDRDCDDTDRARNPSLGTCP
;
A
#
# COMPACT_ATOMS: atom_id res chain seq x y z
N MET A 1 -15.48 -9.41 35.59
CA MET A 1 -15.80 -8.34 34.62
C MET A 1 -14.90 -8.54 33.41
N LYS A 2 -15.45 -8.92 32.25
CA LYS A 2 -14.66 -9.06 31.01
C LYS A 2 -14.44 -7.64 30.46
N VAL A 3 -13.18 -7.24 30.33
CA VAL A 3 -12.82 -6.01 29.62
C VAL A 3 -13.27 -6.19 28.16
N PRO A 4 -13.99 -5.24 27.55
CA PRO A 4 -14.43 -5.38 26.16
C PRO A 4 -13.20 -5.56 25.25
N ALA A 5 -13.31 -6.43 24.25
CA ALA A 5 -12.19 -6.82 23.38
C ALA A 5 -11.49 -5.61 22.71
N THR A 6 -12.26 -4.53 22.48
CA THR A 6 -11.78 -3.23 22.00
C THR A 6 -10.77 -2.58 22.93
N ALA A 7 -11.01 -2.59 24.24
CA ALA A 7 -10.07 -2.02 25.22
C ALA A 7 -8.79 -2.85 25.37
N GLN A 8 -8.83 -4.16 25.09
CA GLN A 8 -7.64 -5.00 25.09
C GLN A 8 -6.79 -4.80 23.81
N GLN A 9 -7.42 -4.61 22.65
CA GLN A 9 -6.74 -4.26 21.42
C GLN A 9 -6.12 -2.85 21.47
N GLU A 10 -6.84 -1.86 21.98
CA GLU A 10 -6.29 -0.51 22.17
C GLU A 10 -5.14 -0.50 23.18
N ALA A 11 -5.23 -1.30 24.26
CA ALA A 11 -4.16 -1.45 25.23
C ALA A 11 -2.91 -2.12 24.64
N PHE A 12 -3.08 -3.16 23.79
CA PHE A 12 -1.97 -3.80 23.10
C PHE A 12 -1.32 -2.85 22.08
N ARG A 13 -2.12 -2.12 21.30
CA ARG A 13 -1.63 -1.09 20.35
C ARG A 13 -0.83 0.00 21.06
N ARG A 14 -1.28 0.44 22.25
CA ARG A 14 -0.54 1.38 23.10
C ARG A 14 0.74 0.79 23.68
N ALA A 15 0.72 -0.49 24.09
CA ALA A 15 1.85 -1.15 24.72
C ALA A 15 3.01 -1.46 23.76
N VAL A 16 2.70 -1.71 22.48
CA VAL A 16 3.71 -2.03 21.44
C VAL A 16 4.17 -0.77 20.68
N GLY A 17 3.63 0.42 21.02
CA GLY A 17 4.03 1.68 20.38
C GLY A 17 3.57 1.83 18.92
N VAL A 18 2.70 0.92 18.44
CA VAL A 18 2.17 0.93 17.06
C VAL A 18 1.09 2.00 16.95
N ARG A 19 1.45 3.19 16.48
CA ARG A 19 0.49 4.26 16.17
C ARG A 19 -0.08 4.06 14.76
N GLY A 20 -1.13 3.25 14.66
CA GLY A 20 -2.06 3.22 13.54
C GLY A 20 -1.48 2.67 12.23
N GLY A 21 -2.02 1.56 11.73
CA GLY A 21 -1.74 1.14 10.36
C GLY A 21 -2.13 2.23 9.36
N VAL A 22 -1.53 2.21 8.18
CA VAL A 22 -1.85 3.17 7.10
C VAL A 22 -3.35 3.09 6.79
N SER A 23 -4.07 4.21 6.86
CA SER A 23 -5.50 4.21 6.56
C SER A 23 -5.75 3.81 5.12
N PHE A 24 -6.90 3.19 4.84
CA PHE A 24 -7.27 2.77 3.50
C PHE A 24 -7.24 3.92 2.47
N GLU A 25 -7.69 5.12 2.88
CA GLU A 25 -7.59 6.34 2.08
C GLU A 25 -6.14 6.75 1.81
N LYS A 26 -5.27 6.61 2.82
CA LYS A 26 -3.85 6.89 2.68
C LYS A 26 -3.16 5.87 1.77
N LEU A 27 -3.53 4.59 1.78
CA LEU A 27 -3.03 3.59 0.83
C LEU A 27 -3.41 3.97 -0.61
N ARG A 28 -4.68 4.34 -0.84
CA ARG A 28 -5.12 4.84 -2.15
C ARG A 28 -4.36 6.09 -2.58
N ALA A 29 -4.16 7.03 -1.66
CA ALA A 29 -3.44 8.26 -1.93
C ALA A 29 -1.95 8.02 -2.23
N MET A 30 -1.30 7.11 -1.51
CA MET A 30 0.10 6.75 -1.72
C MET A 30 0.30 6.12 -3.09
N ARG A 31 -0.55 5.16 -3.47
CA ARG A 31 -0.50 4.57 -4.81
C ARG A 31 -0.77 5.60 -5.90
N LEU A 32 -1.82 6.41 -5.77
CA LEU A 32 -2.13 7.44 -6.76
C LEU A 32 -1.00 8.47 -6.89
N GLN A 33 -0.35 8.83 -5.79
CA GLN A 33 0.78 9.76 -5.82
C GLN A 33 1.98 9.13 -6.53
N ALA A 34 2.32 7.89 -6.20
CA ALA A 34 3.40 7.16 -6.85
C ALA A 34 3.18 7.01 -8.37
N GLU A 35 1.96 6.64 -8.79
CA GLU A 35 1.59 6.54 -10.21
C GLU A 35 1.73 7.90 -10.93
N ARG A 36 1.37 9.02 -10.27
CA ARG A 36 1.54 10.37 -10.84
C ARG A 36 3.00 10.78 -10.95
N ASP A 37 3.85 10.32 -10.04
CA ASP A 37 5.27 10.62 -10.04
C ASP A 37 6.01 9.80 -11.11
N ALA A 38 5.66 8.52 -11.28
CA ALA A 38 6.11 7.67 -12.39
C ALA A 38 5.73 8.29 -13.76
N ALA A 39 4.48 8.73 -13.92
CA ALA A 39 4.00 9.33 -15.16
C ALA A 39 4.68 10.68 -15.54
N ARG A 40 5.32 11.37 -14.58
CA ARG A 40 5.98 12.67 -14.82
C ARG A 40 7.46 12.53 -15.18
N GLY A 41 8.06 11.35 -15.01
CA GLY A 41 9.46 11.11 -15.34
C GLY A 41 10.46 12.04 -14.62
N ARG A 42 10.10 12.59 -13.44
CA ARG A 42 10.93 13.22 -12.38
C ARG A 42 10.09 14.10 -11.42
N HIS A 43 10.63 14.38 -10.22
CA HIS A 43 10.60 15.66 -9.45
C HIS A 43 9.99 15.70 -8.03
N GLY A 44 10.85 15.59 -7.01
CA GLY A 44 10.73 16.34 -5.74
C GLY A 44 11.59 17.63 -5.77
N PRO A 45 11.26 18.69 -4.99
CA PRO A 45 11.74 20.06 -5.21
C PRO A 45 13.16 20.43 -4.70
N GLU A 46 14.14 19.52 -4.67
CA GLU A 46 15.54 19.85 -4.30
C GLU A 46 16.61 19.11 -5.13
N ALA A 47 16.60 19.29 -6.45
CA ALA A 47 17.67 18.79 -7.31
C ALA A 47 18.39 19.94 -8.04
N ILE A 48 19.40 20.51 -7.38
CA ILE A 48 20.42 21.36 -8.03
C ILE A 48 21.61 20.44 -8.37
N VAL A 49 21.60 19.69 -9.49
CA VAL A 49 22.72 19.35 -10.43
C VAL A 49 22.09 18.64 -11.68
N PRO A 50 22.60 18.81 -12.93
CA PRO A 50 21.90 18.46 -14.18
C PRO A 50 21.77 16.95 -14.49
N GLN A 51 20.77 16.66 -15.31
CA GLN A 51 20.18 15.38 -15.73
C GLN A 51 21.07 14.49 -16.64
N ASN A 52 22.39 14.50 -16.39
CA ASN A 52 23.48 13.92 -17.19
C ASN A 52 23.38 14.11 -18.72
N ASP A 53 24.04 15.15 -19.20
CA ASP A 53 24.21 15.51 -20.62
C ASP A 53 25.16 14.57 -21.41
N ARG A 54 25.25 13.27 -21.10
CA ARG A 54 26.19 12.32 -21.78
C ARG A 54 25.70 10.93 -22.17
N ASP A 55 24.40 10.61 -22.12
CA ASP A 55 23.89 9.37 -22.75
C ASP A 55 22.88 9.64 -23.87
N TYR A 56 23.39 9.77 -25.10
CA TYR A 56 22.61 9.92 -26.33
C TYR A 56 22.26 8.57 -26.99
N ARG A 57 22.22 7.44 -26.26
CA ARG A 57 21.76 6.16 -26.82
C ARG A 57 20.42 5.72 -26.25
N ARG A 58 19.33 6.13 -26.91
CA ARG A 58 17.94 5.57 -26.87
C ARG A 58 17.72 4.38 -25.91
N GLN A 59 17.84 4.62 -24.62
CA GLN A 59 17.35 3.75 -23.55
C GLN A 59 16.36 4.60 -22.76
N PRO A 60 15.35 4.00 -22.10
CA PRO A 60 14.53 4.73 -21.15
C PRO A 60 15.49 5.45 -20.19
N ALA A 61 15.32 6.75 -19.99
CA ALA A 61 16.20 7.49 -19.09
C ALA A 61 16.05 6.93 -17.68
N ASP A 62 17.17 6.76 -16.97
CA ASP A 62 17.14 6.45 -15.55
C ASP A 62 16.30 7.51 -14.82
N CYS A 63 15.25 7.04 -14.14
CA CYS A 63 14.28 7.88 -13.48
C CYS A 63 14.80 8.38 -12.12
N ASP A 64 15.82 7.73 -11.54
CA ASP A 64 16.53 8.19 -10.34
C ASP A 64 18.04 7.86 -10.36
N ASP A 65 18.83 8.72 -11.01
CA ASP A 65 20.31 8.64 -11.07
C ASP A 65 21.01 8.58 -9.68
N ARG A 66 20.30 8.84 -8.58
CA ARG A 66 20.84 8.80 -7.21
C ARG A 66 20.60 7.46 -6.53
N ASP A 67 19.70 6.62 -7.05
CA ASP A 67 19.32 5.34 -6.47
C ASP A 67 19.67 4.21 -7.45
N ARG A 68 20.75 3.47 -7.14
CA ARG A 68 21.20 2.33 -7.98
C ARG A 68 20.23 1.16 -8.01
N SER A 69 19.20 1.14 -7.16
CA SER A 69 18.13 0.15 -7.22
C SER A 69 16.93 0.60 -8.05
N VAL A 70 17.00 1.78 -8.68
CA VAL A 70 15.97 2.30 -9.58
C VAL A 70 16.63 2.53 -10.93
N HIS A 71 16.28 1.76 -11.95
CA HIS A 71 16.82 1.91 -13.30
C HIS A 71 16.04 1.06 -14.32
N PRO A 72 16.13 1.36 -15.63
CA PRO A 72 15.52 0.57 -16.69
C PRO A 72 15.75 -0.94 -16.54
N GLY A 73 14.66 -1.71 -16.53
CA GLY A 73 14.68 -3.18 -16.51
C GLY A 73 15.04 -3.82 -15.16
N GLN A 74 15.03 -3.05 -14.08
CA GLN A 74 15.09 -3.59 -12.72
C GLN A 74 13.87 -4.47 -12.42
N VAL A 75 13.99 -5.37 -11.42
CA VAL A 75 12.84 -6.13 -10.92
C VAL A 75 12.05 -5.27 -9.93
N GLU A 76 10.75 -5.13 -10.16
CA GLU A 76 9.85 -4.43 -9.25
C GLU A 76 9.87 -5.02 -7.84
N VAL A 77 10.04 -4.15 -6.84
CA VAL A 77 9.89 -4.48 -5.44
C VAL A 77 8.68 -3.72 -4.92
N CYS A 78 7.86 -4.43 -4.15
CA CYS A 78 6.71 -3.89 -3.45
C CYS A 78 7.12 -2.76 -2.47
N ASN A 79 7.22 -1.52 -2.94
CA ASN A 79 7.81 -0.42 -2.19
C ASN A 79 7.19 0.96 -2.52
N PHE A 80 6.15 0.99 -3.37
CA PHE A 80 5.49 2.20 -3.85
C PHE A 80 6.40 3.12 -4.69
N LYS A 81 7.35 2.53 -5.43
CA LYS A 81 8.19 3.19 -6.43
C LYS A 81 8.09 2.46 -7.77
N ASP A 82 8.45 3.17 -8.82
CA ASP A 82 8.74 2.60 -10.14
C ASP A 82 10.23 2.23 -10.13
N ASP A 83 10.55 0.97 -9.82
CA ASP A 83 11.95 0.55 -9.69
C ASP A 83 12.58 0.34 -11.07
N ASN A 84 11.79 -0.01 -12.07
CA ASN A 84 12.26 -0.36 -13.40
C ASN A 84 12.16 0.77 -14.44
N CYS A 85 11.69 1.94 -14.03
CA CYS A 85 11.49 3.15 -14.82
C CYS A 85 10.62 2.93 -16.07
N ASP A 86 9.62 2.07 -16.01
CA ASP A 86 8.68 1.81 -17.12
C ASP A 86 7.44 2.73 -17.11
N GLY A 87 7.28 3.54 -16.07
CA GLY A 87 6.15 4.44 -15.87
C GLY A 87 4.98 3.84 -15.09
N SER A 88 5.11 2.58 -14.65
CA SER A 88 4.19 1.88 -13.77
C SER A 88 4.83 1.73 -12.37
N VAL A 89 4.00 1.57 -11.35
CA VAL A 89 4.47 1.40 -9.97
C VAL A 89 4.02 0.05 -9.46
N ASP A 90 4.96 -0.72 -8.92
CA ASP A 90 4.74 -2.04 -8.32
C ASP A 90 4.01 -3.00 -9.28
N GLU A 91 4.21 -2.89 -10.60
CA GLU A 91 3.54 -3.77 -11.55
C GLU A 91 4.04 -5.21 -11.42
N GLY A 92 3.12 -6.16 -11.57
CA GLY A 92 3.42 -7.58 -11.33
C GLY A 92 3.64 -7.98 -9.87
N VAL A 93 3.72 -7.03 -8.93
CA VAL A 93 3.88 -7.32 -7.48
C VAL A 93 2.69 -6.85 -6.62
N THR A 94 1.63 -6.31 -7.23
CA THR A 94 0.39 -5.90 -6.56
C THR A 94 -0.59 -7.04 -6.28
N TRP A 95 -1.42 -6.84 -5.26
CA TRP A 95 -2.42 -7.77 -4.76
C TRP A 95 -3.77 -7.06 -4.65
N THR A 96 -4.86 -7.79 -4.92
CA THR A 96 -6.21 -7.30 -4.61
C THR A 96 -6.48 -7.51 -3.13
N VAL A 97 -6.84 -6.43 -2.44
CA VAL A 97 -7.22 -6.43 -1.03
C VAL A 97 -8.54 -5.68 -0.85
N TRP A 98 -9.21 -5.92 0.27
CA TRP A 98 -10.48 -5.28 0.62
C TRP A 98 -10.32 -4.56 1.95
N ARG A 99 -11.00 -3.43 2.13
CA ARG A 99 -10.98 -2.71 3.41
C ARG A 99 -11.52 -3.61 4.52
N ASP A 100 -10.80 -3.65 5.64
CA ASP A 100 -11.20 -4.34 6.87
C ASP A 100 -11.27 -3.28 7.96
N GLN A 101 -12.47 -2.72 8.18
CA GLN A 101 -12.64 -1.55 9.05
C GLN A 101 -12.71 -1.90 10.53
N ASP A 102 -13.24 -3.05 10.89
CA ASP A 102 -13.37 -3.49 12.27
C ASP A 102 -12.22 -4.41 12.74
N GLY A 103 -11.35 -4.83 11.82
CA GLY A 103 -10.11 -5.54 12.09
C GLY A 103 -10.32 -7.01 12.42
N ASP A 104 -11.31 -7.66 11.78
CA ASP A 104 -11.64 -9.06 12.00
C ASP A 104 -11.02 -10.03 10.98
N GLY A 105 -10.37 -9.50 9.94
CA GLY A 105 -9.71 -10.26 8.88
C GLY A 105 -10.60 -10.57 7.68
N PHE A 106 -11.83 -10.10 7.66
CA PHE A 106 -12.73 -10.09 6.52
C PHE A 106 -12.82 -8.66 5.98
N GLY A 107 -13.05 -8.52 4.67
CA GLY A 107 -13.09 -7.21 4.04
C GLY A 107 -14.41 -6.97 3.32
N ASP A 108 -14.78 -5.70 3.24
CA ASP A 108 -15.97 -5.23 2.53
C ASP A 108 -15.85 -5.49 1.02
N PRO A 109 -16.75 -6.28 0.41
CA PRO A 109 -16.72 -6.59 -1.02
C PRO A 109 -16.82 -5.37 -1.94
N ASP A 110 -17.42 -4.27 -1.47
CA ASP A 110 -17.56 -3.04 -2.24
C ASP A 110 -16.34 -2.11 -2.12
N GLN A 111 -15.41 -2.39 -1.18
CA GLN A 111 -14.23 -1.57 -0.92
C GLN A 111 -12.92 -2.29 -1.29
N ARG A 112 -12.81 -2.72 -2.55
CA ARG A 112 -11.55 -3.27 -3.08
C ARG A 112 -10.50 -2.20 -3.40
N VAL A 113 -9.22 -2.56 -3.29
CA VAL A 113 -8.04 -1.80 -3.75
C VAL A 113 -7.01 -2.77 -4.33
N LEU A 114 -6.42 -2.39 -5.46
CA LEU A 114 -5.18 -3.01 -5.94
C LEU A 114 -4.02 -2.27 -5.28
N THR A 115 -3.21 -2.95 -4.49
CA THR A 115 -2.06 -2.33 -3.80
C THR A 115 -0.96 -3.34 -3.58
N CYS A 116 0.20 -2.85 -3.17
CA CYS A 116 1.28 -3.68 -2.72
C CYS A 116 1.32 -3.65 -1.17
N PRO A 117 0.75 -4.65 -0.47
CA PRO A 117 0.62 -4.58 0.98
C PRO A 117 1.93 -4.95 1.67
N VAL A 118 2.83 -3.99 1.83
CA VAL A 118 4.00 -4.13 2.73
C VAL A 118 3.67 -3.71 4.16
N GLY A 119 4.14 -4.50 5.12
CA GLY A 119 4.15 -4.15 6.55
C GLY A 119 2.76 -3.83 7.12
N GLU A 120 2.63 -2.65 7.71
CA GLU A 120 1.41 -2.20 8.41
C GLU A 120 0.21 -1.96 7.49
N ALA A 121 0.38 -2.04 6.16
CA ALA A 121 -0.71 -1.94 5.20
C ALA A 121 -1.77 -3.05 5.40
N LEU A 122 -1.36 -4.23 5.90
CA LEU A 122 -2.26 -5.35 6.21
C LEU A 122 -3.14 -5.12 7.44
N ALA A 123 -2.89 -4.08 8.25
CA ALA A 123 -3.63 -3.90 9.50
C ALA A 123 -5.09 -3.42 9.31
N ASN A 124 -5.44 -2.91 8.13
CA ASN A 124 -6.77 -2.38 7.80
C ASN A 124 -7.29 -2.90 6.44
N VAL A 125 -6.73 -4.02 5.95
CA VAL A 125 -7.19 -4.67 4.72
C VAL A 125 -7.17 -6.19 4.88
N ALA A 126 -8.15 -6.86 4.29
CA ALA A 126 -8.24 -8.30 4.19
C ALA A 126 -7.87 -8.78 2.79
N LEU A 127 -7.38 -10.02 2.69
CA LEU A 127 -7.12 -10.71 1.41
C LEU A 127 -8.38 -11.39 0.83
N ASN A 128 -9.55 -11.07 1.38
CA ASN A 128 -10.83 -11.62 0.99
C ASN A 128 -11.94 -10.58 1.19
N ASP A 129 -13.06 -10.81 0.53
CA ASP A 129 -14.19 -9.90 0.36
C ASP A 129 -15.47 -10.39 1.06
N ARG A 130 -15.30 -11.18 2.12
CA ARG A 130 -16.41 -11.96 2.68
C ARG A 130 -17.04 -11.33 3.91
N ASP A 131 -16.73 -10.08 4.22
CA ASP A 131 -17.40 -9.44 5.33
C ASP A 131 -18.86 -9.13 4.96
N CYS A 132 -19.78 -9.53 5.83
CA CYS A 132 -21.20 -9.22 5.67
C CYS A 132 -21.61 -7.95 6.42
N ASP A 133 -20.78 -7.42 7.32
CA ASP A 133 -20.91 -6.11 7.97
C ASP A 133 -19.53 -5.61 8.45
N ASP A 134 -18.80 -4.90 7.58
CA ASP A 134 -17.46 -4.30 7.81
C ASP A 134 -17.44 -3.22 8.92
N THR A 135 -18.54 -3.05 9.65
CA THR A 135 -18.63 -2.17 10.81
C THR A 135 -18.79 -2.93 12.14
N ASP A 136 -18.97 -4.25 12.09
CA ASP A 136 -19.17 -5.11 13.25
C ASP A 136 -18.36 -6.41 13.16
N ARG A 137 -17.24 -6.43 13.90
CA ARG A 137 -16.31 -7.57 14.03
C ARG A 137 -16.96 -8.89 14.45
N ALA A 138 -18.18 -8.85 15.00
CA ALA A 138 -18.94 -10.04 15.37
C ALA A 138 -19.84 -10.57 14.24
N ARG A 139 -19.91 -9.91 13.08
CA ARG A 139 -20.72 -10.28 11.92
C ARG A 139 -19.85 -10.65 10.73
N ASN A 140 -19.26 -11.85 10.80
CA ASN A 140 -18.47 -12.40 9.70
C ASN A 140 -18.68 -13.91 9.47
N PRO A 141 -18.19 -14.46 8.35
CA PRO A 141 -18.40 -15.87 8.01
C PRO A 141 -17.72 -16.85 8.97
N SER A 142 -16.61 -16.49 9.60
CA SER A 142 -15.91 -17.40 10.52
C SER A 142 -16.70 -17.69 11.80
N LEU A 143 -17.61 -16.78 12.15
CA LEU A 143 -18.50 -16.92 13.30
C LEU A 143 -19.89 -17.45 12.94
N GLY A 144 -20.19 -17.64 11.65
CA GLY A 144 -21.51 -18.08 11.19
C GLY A 144 -22.64 -17.06 11.47
N THR A 145 -22.26 -15.79 11.58
CA THR A 145 -23.15 -14.68 11.97
C THR A 145 -23.63 -13.85 10.79
N CYS A 146 -23.16 -14.17 9.59
CA CYS A 146 -23.73 -13.65 8.36
C CYS A 146 -25.13 -14.23 8.11
N PRO A 147 -26.03 -13.45 7.48
CA PRO A 147 -27.38 -13.89 7.14
C PRO A 147 -27.42 -15.08 6.17
#